data_AF-A0A0K3A8K1-F1
#
_entry.id   AF-A0A0K3A8K1-F1
#
_cell.length_a   1.000
_cell.length_b   1.000
_cell.length_c   1.000
_cell.angle_alpha   90.00
_cell.angle_beta   90.00
_cell.angle_gamma   90.00
#
_symmetry.space_group_name_H-M   'P 1'
#
loop_
_entity.id
_entity.type
_entity.pdbx_description
1 polymer ?
#
loop_
_entity_poly.entity_id
_entity_poly.type
_entity_poly.pdbx_seq_one_letter_code
_entity_poly.pdbx_strand_id
1 'polypeptide(L)'
;VLVLRKVAAPPSDLPGLTLAPGPRPASESARYPVLWTVEHLASTADSGTLRSHIQYQSGLLRDDTVARIAQRYEVVLSLLLKDPDLRVQDLPPQ
;
A
#
# COMPACT_ATOMS: atom_id res chain seq x y z
N VAL A 1 8.18 -2.10 -6.39
CA VAL A 1 8.58 -0.78 -5.83
C VAL A 1 7.46 -0.34 -4.92
N LEU A 2 7.60 -0.61 -3.63
CA LEU A 2 6.74 -0.06 -2.59
C LEU A 2 6.98 1.44 -2.46
N VAL A 3 5.96 2.25 -2.73
CA VAL A 3 6.02 3.70 -2.54
C VAL A 3 5.26 4.07 -1.28
N LEU A 4 5.99 4.40 -0.21
CA LEU A 4 5.43 5.03 0.99
C LEU A 4 5.14 6.50 0.67
N ARG A 5 3.89 6.83 0.32
CA ARG A 5 3.48 8.21 0.09
C ARG A 5 2.74 8.76 1.30
N LYS A 6 3.36 9.69 2.04
CA LYS A 6 2.60 10.69 2.79
C LYS A 6 1.84 11.52 1.75
N VAL A 7 0.51 11.41 1.70
CA VAL A 7 -0.31 12.14 0.72
C VAL A 7 -0.22 13.64 1.01
N ALA A 8 0.74 14.31 0.36
CA ALA A 8 0.63 15.73 0.06
C ALA A 8 -0.42 15.90 -1.04
N ALA A 9 -1.29 16.89 -0.86
CA ALA A 9 -2.44 17.14 -1.72
C ALA A 9 -2.06 17.12 -3.23
N PRO A 10 -2.90 16.55 -4.11
CA PRO A 10 -2.62 16.58 -5.54
C PRO A 10 -2.54 18.04 -6.03
N PRO A 11 -1.61 18.37 -6.94
CA PRO A 11 -1.58 19.69 -7.57
C PRO A 11 -2.89 19.93 -8.33
N SER A 12 -3.49 21.07 -8.04
CA SER A 12 -4.87 21.43 -8.34
C SER A 12 -5.00 22.23 -9.64
N ASP A 13 -4.54 21.68 -10.77
CA ASP A 13 -4.73 22.34 -12.08
C ASP A 13 -5.54 21.44 -13.02
N LEU A 14 -6.86 21.54 -12.87
CA LEU A 14 -7.82 21.20 -13.92
C LEU A 14 -8.29 22.52 -14.53
N PRO A 15 -8.13 22.76 -15.84
CA PRO A 15 -8.45 24.04 -16.44
C PRO A 15 -9.93 24.37 -16.25
N GLY A 16 -10.21 25.47 -15.53
CA GLY A 16 -11.57 25.93 -15.23
C GLY A 16 -12.22 25.36 -13.97
N LEU A 17 -11.51 24.55 -13.17
CA LEU A 17 -12.04 23.95 -11.93
C LEU A 17 -11.19 24.32 -10.70
N THR A 18 -11.75 25.17 -9.84
CA THR A 18 -11.20 25.46 -8.51
C THR A 18 -11.47 24.26 -7.60
N LEU A 19 -10.46 23.43 -7.37
CA LEU A 19 -10.54 22.31 -6.42
C LEU A 19 -10.29 22.82 -5.00
N ALA A 20 -11.34 22.89 -4.18
CA ALA A 20 -11.18 23.03 -2.74
C ALA A 20 -10.96 21.63 -2.13
N PRO A 21 -9.96 21.42 -1.25
CA PRO A 21 -9.85 20.19 -0.50
C PRO A 21 -11.14 19.96 0.30
N GLY A 22 -11.93 18.98 -0.13
CA GLY A 22 -13.09 18.54 0.64
C GLY A 22 -12.63 18.00 2.00
N PRO A 23 -13.50 18.04 3.03
CA PRO A 23 -13.19 17.40 4.31
C PRO A 23 -12.82 15.95 4.02
N ARG A 24 -11.56 15.61 4.34
CA ARG A 24 -11.04 14.26 4.17
C ARG A 24 -11.95 13.35 5.00
N PRO A 25 -12.59 12.32 4.43
CA PRO A 25 -13.38 11.40 5.23
C PRO A 25 -12.48 10.88 6.35
N ALA A 26 -13.01 10.86 7.57
CA ALA A 26 -12.29 10.37 8.74
C ALA A 26 -11.63 9.04 8.35
N SER A 27 -10.31 9.01 8.43
CA SER A 27 -9.48 7.96 7.86
C SER A 27 -10.05 6.60 8.28
N GLU A 28 -10.32 5.70 7.32
CA GLU A 28 -10.86 4.37 7.66
C GLU A 28 -9.97 3.58 8.63
N SER A 29 -8.71 4.01 8.78
CA SER A 29 -7.80 3.60 9.84
C SER A 29 -8.34 3.76 11.27
N ALA A 30 -9.39 4.55 11.53
CA ALA A 30 -10.02 4.60 12.85
C ALA A 30 -10.78 3.30 13.18
N ARG A 31 -11.27 2.56 12.17
CA ARG A 31 -12.01 1.31 12.35
C ARG A 31 -11.09 0.09 12.52
N TYR A 32 -9.90 0.12 11.93
CA TYR A 32 -8.96 -1.00 11.93
C TYR A 32 -7.54 -0.56 12.30
N PRO A 33 -6.84 -1.29 13.19
CA PRO A 33 -5.44 -1.00 13.53
C PRO A 33 -4.51 -0.93 12.32
N VAL A 34 -4.77 -1.77 11.31
CA VAL A 34 -4.12 -1.79 10.00
C VAL A 34 -5.16 -2.08 8.94
N LEU A 35 -5.12 -1.33 7.84
CA LEU A 35 -5.87 -1.59 6.62
C LEU A 35 -4.90 -1.67 5.46
N TRP A 36 -4.91 -2.80 4.75
CA TRP A 36 -4.11 -3.03 3.55
C TRP A 36 -5.03 -3.05 2.33
N THR A 37 -4.80 -2.14 1.39
CA THR A 37 -5.53 -2.07 0.13
C THR A 37 -4.60 -2.42 -1.02
N VAL A 38 -5.06 -3.25 -1.95
CA VAL A 38 -4.33 -3.59 -3.19
C VAL A 38 -5.23 -3.28 -4.38
N GLU A 39 -4.69 -2.53 -5.33
CA GLU A 39 -5.38 -2.05 -6.51
C GLU A 39 -4.65 -2.53 -7.76
N HIS A 40 -5.41 -2.93 -8.76
CA HIS A 40 -4.87 -3.24 -10.08
C HIS A 40 -4.85 -1.96 -10.93
N LEU A 41 -3.65 -1.48 -11.26
CA LEU A 41 -3.45 -0.40 -12.21
C LEU A 41 -3.43 -1.02 -13.61
N ALA A 42 -4.61 -1.10 -14.23
CA ALA A 42 -4.69 -1.35 -15.66
C ALA A 42 -4.11 -0.14 -16.40
N SER A 43 -2.94 -0.33 -17.01
CA SER A 43 -2.40 0.60 -18.00
C SER A 43 -2.48 -0.08 -19.36
N THR A 44 -2.85 0.65 -20.40
CA THR A 44 -3.12 0.15 -21.75
C THR A 44 -1.92 -0.51 -22.44
N ALA A 45 -0.72 -0.46 -21.85
CA ALA A 45 0.52 -0.92 -22.46
C ALA A 45 1.30 -1.98 -21.66
N ASP A 46 0.94 -2.28 -20.40
CA ASP A 46 1.72 -3.20 -19.56
C ASP A 46 0.84 -4.19 -18.81
N SER A 47 1.32 -5.42 -18.71
CA SER A 47 0.74 -6.50 -17.93
C SER A 47 0.62 -6.09 -16.46
N GLY A 48 -0.52 -5.51 -16.10
CA GLY A 48 -1.10 -5.40 -14.77
C GLY A 48 -0.15 -5.05 -13.64
N THR A 49 0.10 -3.76 -13.41
CA THR A 49 0.81 -3.32 -12.21
C THR A 49 -0.13 -3.38 -11.00
N LEU A 50 0.28 -4.05 -9.92
CA LEU A 50 -0.43 -3.96 -8.65
C LEU A 50 0.16 -2.83 -7.79
N ARG A 51 -0.71 -1.99 -7.24
CA ARG A 51 -0.35 -0.94 -6.26
C ARG A 51 -0.94 -1.29 -4.92
N SER A 52 -0.12 -1.27 -3.87
CA SER A 52 -0.55 -1.50 -2.49
C SER A 52 -0.42 -0.24 -1.64
N HIS A 53 -1.32 -0.10 -0.67
CA HIS A 53 -1.31 0.97 0.32
C HIS A 53 -1.66 0.41 1.70
N ILE A 54 -0.87 0.75 2.70
CA ILE A 54 -1.10 0.37 4.10
C ILE A 54 -1.41 1.62 4.92
N GLN A 55 -2.57 1.64 5.55
CA GLN A 55 -2.96 2.62 6.56
C GLN A 55 -2.91 1.97 7.93
N TYR A 56 -2.43 2.68 8.94
CA TYR A 56 -2.30 2.12 10.29
C TYR A 56 -2.43 3.20 11.35
N GLN A 57 -2.79 2.76 12.55
CA GLN A 57 -2.87 3.62 13.74
C GLN A 57 -1.47 3.82 14.33
N SER A 58 -0.97 5.06 14.28
CA SER A 58 0.37 5.41 14.78
C SER A 58 0.53 5.24 16.30
N GLY A 59 -0.57 5.17 17.05
CA GLY A 59 -0.56 4.83 18.47
C GLY A 59 -0.31 3.35 18.76
N LEU A 60 -0.47 2.48 17.76
CA LEU A 60 -0.28 1.02 17.88
C LEU A 60 0.94 0.52 17.11
N LEU A 61 1.25 1.15 15.99
CA LEU A 61 2.32 0.74 15.09
C LEU A 61 3.22 1.91 14.75
N ARG A 62 4.51 1.61 14.65
CA ARG A 62 5.52 2.56 14.21
C ARG A 62 5.76 2.41 12.71
N ASP A 63 6.17 3.50 12.09
CA ASP A 63 6.44 3.58 10.65
C ASP A 63 7.47 2.53 10.19
N ASP A 64 8.52 2.31 10.98
CA ASP A 64 9.57 1.31 10.72
C ASP A 64 9.04 -0.12 10.69
N THR A 65 8.09 -0.41 11.57
CA THR A 65 7.44 -1.72 11.71
C THR A 65 6.59 -2.00 10.49
N VAL A 66 5.81 -1.01 10.04
CA VAL A 66 4.97 -1.13 8.85
C VAL A 66 5.81 -1.24 7.58
N ALA A 67 6.91 -0.49 7.49
CA ALA A 67 7.86 -0.61 6.38
C ALA A 67 8.46 -2.02 6.28
N ARG A 68 8.87 -2.62 7.42
CA ARG A 68 9.37 -4.00 7.45
C ARG A 68 8.32 -5.03 7.04
N ILE A 69 7.07 -4.86 7.46
CA ILE A 69 5.96 -5.74 7.05
C ILE A 69 5.75 -5.65 5.53
N ALA A 70 5.80 -4.44 4.97
CA ALA A 70 5.61 -4.25 3.54
C ALA A 70 6.75 -4.83 2.71
N GLN A 71 8.01 -4.66 3.14
CA GLN A 71 9.17 -5.30 2.52
C GLN A 71 9.05 -6.83 2.54
N ARG A 72 8.63 -7.40 3.68
CA ARG A 72 8.40 -8.84 3.79
C ARG A 72 7.37 -9.34 2.81
N TYR A 73 6.27 -8.61 2.68
CA TYR A 73 5.21 -8.98 1.78
C TYR A 73 5.70 -9.07 0.33
N GLU A 74 6.55 -8.13 -0.12
CA GLU A 74 7.17 -8.21 -1.45
C GLU A 74 8.06 -9.47 -1.60
N VAL A 75 8.84 -9.82 -0.56
CA VAL A 75 9.67 -11.03 -0.57
C VAL A 75 8.81 -12.29 -0.64
N VAL A 76 7.76 -12.39 0.18
CA VAL A 76 6.87 -13.56 0.20
C VAL A 76 6.14 -13.72 -1.13
N LEU A 77 5.61 -12.64 -1.70
CA LEU A 77 5.00 -12.68 -3.03
C LEU A 77 6.00 -13.16 -4.09
N SER A 78 7.24 -12.65 -4.05
CA SER A 78 8.29 -13.04 -4.99
C SER A 78 8.67 -14.52 -4.88
N LEU A 79 8.61 -15.10 -3.67
CA LEU A 79 8.87 -16.51 -3.44
C LEU A 79 7.70 -17.38 -3.93
N LEU A 80 6.46 -17.01 -3.58
CA LEU A 80 5.26 -17.74 -4.01
C LEU A 80 5.07 -17.72 -5.54
N LEU A 81 5.49 -16.66 -6.21
CA LEU A 81 5.48 -16.60 -7.68
C LEU A 81 6.49 -17.55 -8.33
N LYS A 82 7.57 -17.91 -7.61
CA LYS A 82 8.57 -18.87 -8.09
C LYS A 82 8.20 -20.31 -7.74
N ASP A 83 7.67 -20.51 -6.54
CA ASP A 83 7.25 -21.80 -6.02
C ASP A 83 5.93 -21.64 -5.23
N PRO A 84 4.78 -21.91 -5.86
CA PRO A 84 3.48 -21.79 -5.21
C PRO A 84 3.23 -22.88 -4.15
N ASP A 85 4.00 -23.97 -4.17
CA ASP A 85 3.89 -25.06 -3.19
C ASP A 85 4.81 -24.84 -1.97
N LEU A 86 5.57 -23.73 -1.95
CA LEU A 86 6.42 -23.35 -0.83
C LEU A 86 5.61 -23.27 0.46
N ARG A 87 5.99 -24.08 1.46
CA ARG A 87 5.31 -24.07 2.74
C ARG A 87 5.64 -22.80 3.50
N VAL A 88 4.64 -22.25 4.19
CA VAL A 88 4.78 -21.04 5.01
C VAL A 88 5.91 -21.17 6.05
N GLN A 89 6.08 -22.36 6.63
CA GLN A 89 7.13 -22.65 7.62
C GLN A 89 8.56 -22.60 7.05
N ASP A 90 8.71 -22.75 5.73
CA ASP A 90 10.00 -22.77 5.04
C ASP A 90 10.38 -21.38 4.52
N LEU A 91 9.53 -20.36 4.78
CA LEU A 91 9.85 -18.98 4.45
C LEU A 91 11.07 -18.50 5.28
N PRO A 92 12.04 -17.80 4.66
CA PRO A 92 13.23 -17.35 5.37
C PRO A 92 12.87 -16.43 6.55
N PRO A 93 13.59 -16.42 7.68
CA PRO A 93 13.30 -15.49 8.77
C PRO A 93 13.53 -14.02 8.37
N GLN A 94 13.08 -13.10 9.21
CA GLN A 94 13.13 -11.64 9.01
C GLN A 94 14.06 -10.94 9.99
#